data_AF-A0A9D1U3V2-F1
#
_entry.id   AF-A0A9D1U3V2-F1
#
_cell.length_a   1.000
_cell.length_b   1.000
_cell.length_c   1.000
_cell.angle_alpha   90.00
_cell.angle_beta   90.00
_cell.angle_gamma   90.00
#
_symmetry.space_group_name_H-M   'P 1'
#
loop_
_entity.id
_entity.type
_entity.pdbx_description
1 polymer ?
#
loop_
_entity_poly.entity_id
_entity_poly.type
_entity_poly.pdbx_seq_one_letter_code
_entity_poly.pdbx_strand_id
1 'polypeptide(L)'
;MAQNAAGATATPKMQMSPERAHEVVLMTQRIRQNFPELATIPDDRLLYATWRSFKRIDQTSDSDYHTMAGVFFREFDRHLLNYQFSKAGEDDVVRHRFFAIITDLFQ
;
A
#
# COMPACT_ATOMS: atom_id res chain seq x y z
N MET A 1 -19.91 39.18 8.95
CA MET A 1 -18.73 38.61 8.26
C MET A 1 -17.99 37.71 9.24
N ALA A 2 -17.88 36.42 8.95
CA ALA A 2 -16.88 35.54 9.53
C ALA A 2 -16.64 34.40 8.53
N GLN A 3 -15.54 34.52 7.79
CA GLN A 3 -15.03 33.48 6.91
C GLN A 3 -14.28 32.48 7.79
N ASN A 4 -14.85 31.29 8.01
CA ASN A 4 -14.05 30.13 8.44
C ASN A 4 -13.65 29.37 7.18
N ALA A 5 -12.54 29.80 6.58
CA ALA A 5 -11.78 28.99 5.66
C ALA A 5 -10.93 28.02 6.48
N ALA A 6 -11.21 26.72 6.36
CA ALA A 6 -10.21 25.66 6.34
C ALA A 6 -10.97 24.33 6.19
N GLY A 7 -11.12 23.88 4.93
CA GLY A 7 -11.28 22.47 4.68
C GLY A 7 -10.04 21.77 5.23
N ALA A 8 -10.12 21.30 6.46
CA ALA A 8 -9.17 20.35 6.99
C ALA A 8 -9.32 19.11 6.11
N THR A 9 -8.42 18.96 5.13
CA THR A 9 -8.09 17.66 4.56
C THR A 9 -7.61 16.82 5.73
N ALA A 10 -8.56 16.17 6.42
CA ALA A 10 -8.25 15.24 7.48
C ALA A 10 -7.34 14.19 6.86
N THR A 11 -6.03 14.32 7.13
CA THR A 11 -5.08 13.27 6.82
C THR A 11 -5.65 12.03 7.50
N PRO A 12 -6.05 11.00 6.76
CA PRO A 12 -6.73 9.88 7.39
C PRO A 12 -5.75 9.31 8.40
N LYS A 13 -6.12 9.38 9.69
CA LYS A 13 -5.29 8.85 10.76
C LYS A 13 -5.07 7.36 10.46
N MET A 14 -3.83 6.91 10.47
CA MET A 14 -3.45 5.50 10.27
C MET A 14 -3.91 4.65 11.46
N GLN A 15 -5.23 4.52 11.64
CA GLN A 15 -5.83 3.75 12.73
C GLN A 15 -5.86 2.28 12.35
N MET A 16 -5.27 1.44 13.21
CA MET A 16 -5.31 -0.02 13.16
C MET A 16 -4.86 -0.60 14.51
N SER A 17 -5.04 -1.92 14.71
CA SER A 17 -4.53 -2.58 15.92
C SER A 17 -2.98 -2.61 15.93
N PRO A 18 -2.33 -2.78 17.09
CA PRO A 18 -0.87 -2.89 17.17
C PRO A 18 -0.29 -3.98 16.27
N GLU A 19 -0.98 -5.12 16.17
CA GLU A 19 -0.58 -6.27 15.34
C GLU A 19 -0.61 -5.88 13.85
N ARG A 20 -1.71 -5.27 13.39
CA ARG A 20 -1.83 -4.78 12.01
C ARG A 20 -0.82 -3.66 11.70
N ALA A 21 -0.53 -2.79 12.65
CA ALA A 21 0.48 -1.76 12.49
C ALA A 21 1.88 -2.36 12.27
N HIS A 22 2.20 -3.41 13.02
CA HIS A 22 3.45 -4.14 12.86
C HIS A 22 3.55 -4.81 11.48
N GLU A 23 2.49 -5.47 11.02
CA GLU A 23 2.42 -6.07 9.67
C GLU A 23 2.63 -5.04 8.56
N VAL A 24 2.02 -3.86 8.67
CA VAL A 24 2.21 -2.76 7.71
C VAL A 24 3.67 -2.31 7.67
N VAL A 25 4.32 -2.14 8.83
CA VAL A 25 5.74 -1.74 8.90
C VAL A 25 6.64 -2.80 8.26
N LEU A 26 6.43 -4.07 8.57
CA LEU A 26 7.18 -5.18 7.95
C LEU A 26 6.97 -5.21 6.44
N MET A 27 5.72 -5.04 5.99
CA MET A 27 5.40 -4.98 4.58
C MET A 27 6.10 -3.81 3.89
N THR A 28 6.12 -2.63 4.49
CA THR A 28 6.83 -1.45 3.96
C THR A 28 8.33 -1.72 3.82
N GLN A 29 8.96 -2.35 4.81
CA GLN A 29 10.38 -2.73 4.75
C GLN A 29 10.66 -3.73 3.61
N ARG A 30 9.82 -4.76 3.47
CA ARG A 30 9.94 -5.73 2.37
C ARG A 30 9.73 -5.09 1.01
N ILE A 31 8.78 -4.15 0.89
CA ILE A 31 8.58 -3.37 -0.35
C ILE A 31 9.85 -2.56 -0.66
N ARG A 32 10.44 -1.89 0.33
CA ARG A 32 11.69 -1.13 0.14
C ARG A 32 12.82 -2.01 -0.39
N GLN A 33 12.95 -3.23 0.11
CA GLN A 33 14.00 -4.17 -0.32
C GLN A 33 13.73 -4.76 -1.70
N ASN A 34 12.47 -5.11 -1.98
CA ASN A 34 12.12 -5.80 -3.22
C ASN A 34 11.95 -4.84 -4.38
N PHE A 35 11.69 -3.55 -4.16
CA PHE A 35 11.41 -2.53 -5.16
C PHE A 35 12.44 -1.40 -5.17
N PRO A 36 13.64 -1.61 -5.72
CA PRO A 36 14.68 -0.58 -5.82
C PRO A 36 14.22 0.65 -6.60
N GLU A 37 13.29 0.51 -7.54
CA GLU A 37 12.68 1.62 -8.28
C GLU A 37 11.91 2.60 -7.39
N LEU A 38 11.51 2.19 -6.18
CA LEU A 38 10.85 3.06 -5.20
C LEU A 38 11.84 3.76 -4.27
N ALA A 39 13.16 3.55 -4.39
CA ALA A 39 14.16 4.08 -3.45
C ALA A 39 14.12 5.61 -3.28
N THR A 40 13.68 6.34 -4.30
CA THR A 40 13.55 7.82 -4.26
C THR A 40 12.31 8.29 -3.51
N ILE A 41 11.38 7.39 -3.19
CA ILE A 41 10.14 7.72 -2.49
C ILE A 41 10.41 7.80 -0.98
N PRO A 42 10.05 8.91 -0.31
CA PRO A 42 10.17 9.05 1.13
C PRO A 42 9.46 7.94 1.93
N ASP A 43 10.05 7.55 3.06
CA ASP A 43 9.54 6.45 3.89
C ASP A 43 8.13 6.71 4.45
N ASP A 44 7.81 7.95 4.81
CA ASP A 44 6.48 8.36 5.27
C ASP A 44 5.42 8.17 4.19
N ARG A 45 5.75 8.54 2.94
CA ARG A 45 4.86 8.37 1.79
C ARG A 45 4.70 6.90 1.42
N LEU A 46 5.78 6.12 1.47
CA LEU A 46 5.74 4.69 1.22
C LEU A 46 4.90 3.97 2.28
N LEU A 47 5.15 4.26 3.55
CA LEU A 47 4.40 3.71 4.68
C LEU A 47 2.91 4.02 4.57
N TYR A 48 2.55 5.25 4.22
CA TYR A 48 1.16 5.63 4.04
C TYR A 48 0.48 4.90 2.87
N ALA A 49 1.18 4.73 1.74
CA ALA A 49 0.67 3.95 0.63
C ALA A 49 0.50 2.47 1.01
N THR A 50 1.49 1.88 1.68
CA THR A 50 1.40 0.50 2.20
C THR A 50 0.22 0.35 3.15
N TRP A 51 0.08 1.22 4.15
CA TRP A 51 -1.04 1.19 5.09
C TRP A 51 -2.39 1.24 4.37
N ARG A 52 -2.54 2.16 3.41
CA ARG A 52 -3.79 2.36 2.68
C ARG A 52 -4.15 1.11 1.86
N SER A 53 -3.19 0.54 1.15
CA SER A 53 -3.37 -0.69 0.39
C SER A 53 -3.63 -1.89 1.29
N PHE A 54 -2.95 -1.96 2.44
CA PHE A 54 -3.14 -2.99 3.45
C PHE A 54 -4.56 -2.96 4.02
N LYS A 55 -5.06 -1.76 4.35
CA LYS A 55 -6.45 -1.59 4.82
C LYS A 55 -7.47 -2.06 3.78
N ARG A 56 -7.14 -1.97 2.48
CA ARG A 56 -8.02 -2.47 1.42
C ARG A 56 -8.09 -3.99 1.41
N ILE A 57 -6.95 -4.68 1.52
CA ILE A 57 -6.93 -6.15 1.57
C ILE A 57 -7.55 -6.69 2.85
N ASP A 58 -7.36 -6.04 4.00
CA ASP A 58 -7.97 -6.43 5.29
C ASP A 58 -9.51 -6.32 5.25
N GLN A 59 -10.06 -5.42 4.41
CA GLN A 59 -11.49 -5.32 4.15
C GLN A 59 -12.03 -6.35 3.13
N THR A 60 -11.13 -7.02 2.40
CA THR A 60 -11.50 -7.96 1.35
C THR A 60 -11.46 -9.37 1.95
N SER A 61 -12.49 -9.71 2.74
CA SER A 61 -12.61 -11.00 3.42
C SER A 61 -12.67 -12.16 2.41
N ASP A 62 -12.07 -13.32 2.76
CA ASP A 62 -12.09 -14.59 2.00
C ASP A 62 -11.46 -14.58 0.59
N SER A 63 -10.47 -13.72 0.37
CA SER A 63 -9.72 -13.68 -0.89
C SER A 63 -8.39 -14.42 -0.78
N ASP A 64 -8.07 -15.23 -1.80
CA ASP A 64 -6.76 -15.88 -1.91
C ASP A 64 -5.63 -14.86 -2.06
N TYR A 65 -4.38 -15.30 -1.82
CA TYR A 65 -3.22 -14.41 -1.87
C TYR A 65 -3.00 -13.73 -3.23
N HIS A 66 -3.39 -14.33 -4.37
CA HIS A 66 -3.29 -13.64 -5.67
C HIS A 66 -4.29 -12.50 -5.77
N THR A 67 -5.51 -12.70 -5.29
CA THR A 67 -6.53 -11.65 -5.24
C THR A 67 -6.10 -10.52 -4.30
N MET A 68 -5.57 -10.84 -3.12
CA MET A 68 -5.01 -9.85 -2.19
C MET A 68 -3.87 -9.05 -2.83
N ALA A 69 -2.92 -9.71 -3.49
CA ALA A 69 -1.81 -9.05 -4.19
C ALA A 69 -2.29 -8.13 -5.31
N GLY A 70 -3.31 -8.53 -6.07
CA GLY A 70 -3.92 -7.70 -7.11
C GLY A 70 -4.61 -6.45 -6.55
N VAL A 71 -5.38 -6.60 -5.48
CA VAL A 71 -6.05 -5.48 -4.79
C VAL A 71 -5.01 -4.53 -4.19
N PHE A 72 -4.01 -5.07 -3.51
CA PHE A 72 -2.92 -4.29 -2.93
C PHE A 72 -2.19 -3.49 -4.00
N PHE A 73 -1.75 -4.16 -5.07
CA PHE A 73 -1.03 -3.54 -6.19
C PHE A 73 -1.82 -2.39 -6.80
N ARG A 74 -3.10 -2.60 -7.11
CA ARG A 74 -3.95 -1.57 -7.74
C ARG A 74 -4.09 -0.32 -6.87
N GLU A 75 -4.32 -0.49 -5.57
CA GLU A 75 -4.39 0.66 -4.65
C GLU A 75 -3.02 1.32 -4.50
N PHE A 76 -1.95 0.53 -4.44
CA PHE A 76 -0.59 1.02 -4.27
C PHE A 76 -0.12 1.84 -5.47
N ASP A 77 -0.22 1.30 -6.69
CA ASP A 77 0.20 1.97 -7.92
C ASP A 77 -0.65 3.22 -8.18
N ARG A 78 -1.96 3.15 -7.93
CA ARG A 78 -2.85 4.32 -8.01
C ARG A 78 -2.40 5.45 -7.10
N HIS A 79 -2.14 5.16 -5.82
CA HIS A 79 -1.96 6.19 -4.81
C HIS A 79 -0.51 6.65 -4.63
N LEU A 80 0.45 5.78 -4.87
CA LEU A 80 1.86 6.12 -4.76
C LEU A 80 2.40 6.70 -6.06
N LEU A 81 2.06 6.06 -7.18
CA LEU A 81 2.74 6.24 -8.47
C LEU A 81 1.82 6.80 -9.57
N ASN A 82 0.52 6.96 -9.31
CA ASN A 82 -0.45 7.43 -10.31
C ASN A 82 -0.48 6.55 -11.58
N TYR A 83 -0.53 5.23 -11.36
CA TYR A 83 -0.63 4.20 -12.39
C TYR A 83 0.63 4.05 -13.26
N GLN A 84 1.83 4.30 -12.74
CA GLN A 84 3.04 4.19 -13.56
C GLN A 84 3.33 2.74 -13.93
N PHE A 85 3.20 1.80 -13.00
CA PHE A 85 3.42 0.38 -13.31
C PHE A 85 2.35 -0.14 -14.28
N SER A 86 1.09 0.19 -14.05
CA SER A 86 0.00 -0.20 -14.95
C SER A 86 0.14 0.40 -16.35
N LYS A 87 0.64 1.64 -16.48
CA LYS A 87 0.89 2.25 -17.79
C LYS A 87 2.12 1.67 -18.49
N ALA A 88 3.10 1.18 -17.73
CA ALA A 88 4.28 0.52 -18.25
C ALA A 88 4.00 -0.94 -18.68
N GLY A 89 2.83 -1.49 -18.37
CA GLY A 89 2.48 -2.89 -18.65
C GLY A 89 3.22 -3.88 -17.74
N GLU A 90 3.71 -3.43 -16.59
CA GLU A 90 4.48 -4.24 -15.64
C GLU A 90 3.59 -4.92 -14.57
N ASP A 91 2.26 -4.86 -14.74
CA ASP A 91 1.27 -5.30 -13.76
C ASP A 91 1.52 -6.73 -13.27
N ASP A 92 1.82 -7.67 -14.17
CA ASP A 92 1.99 -9.08 -13.79
C ASP A 92 3.27 -9.32 -12.97
N VAL A 93 4.38 -8.69 -13.35
CA VAL A 93 5.68 -8.82 -12.65
C VAL A 93 5.60 -8.16 -11.28
N VAL A 94 5.04 -6.96 -11.20
CA VAL A 94 4.89 -6.20 -9.96
C VAL A 94 3.89 -6.91 -9.02
N ARG A 95 2.77 -7.41 -9.55
CA ARG A 95 1.80 -8.20 -8.76
C ARG A 95 2.44 -9.46 -8.21
N HIS A 96 3.29 -10.16 -8.96
CA HIS A 96 3.99 -11.34 -8.47
C HIS A 96 4.95 -11.03 -7.32
N ARG A 97 5.67 -9.90 -7.39
CA ARG A 97 6.51 -9.42 -6.28
C ARG A 97 5.68 -9.08 -5.03
N PHE A 98 4.53 -8.42 -5.20
CA PHE A 98 3.62 -8.17 -4.07
C PHE A 98 3.03 -9.46 -3.49
N PHE A 99 2.69 -10.43 -4.34
CA PHE A 99 2.24 -11.75 -3.90
C PHE A 99 3.27 -12.41 -2.99
N ALA A 100 4.55 -12.46 -3.40
CA ALA A 100 5.61 -13.03 -2.58
C ALA A 100 5.75 -12.35 -1.21
N ILE A 101 5.64 -11.02 -1.17
CA ILE A 101 5.68 -10.26 0.10
C ILE A 101 4.50 -10.59 1.00
N ILE A 102 3.30 -10.69 0.43
CA ILE A 102 2.05 -10.98 1.16
C ILE A 102 2.06 -12.41 1.70
N THR A 103 2.45 -13.39 0.89
CA THR A 103 2.54 -14.78 1.33
C THR A 103 3.55 -14.95 2.47
N ASP A 104 4.71 -14.29 2.37
CA ASP A 104 5.74 -14.34 3.42
C ASP A 104 5.33 -13.58 4.69
N LEU A 105 4.27 -12.75 4.65
CA LEU A 105 3.79 -11.96 5.79
C LEU A 105 2.69 -12.70 6.58
N PHE A 106 1.91 -13.53 5.89
CA PHE A 106 0.75 -14.23 6.46
C PHE A 106 0.95 -15.75 6.59
N GLN A 107 2.16 -16.25 6.29
CA GLN A 107 2.60 -17.61 6.63
C GLN A 107 2.98 -17.71 8.12
#